data_AF-A0A229NU24-F1
#
_entry.id   AF-A0A229NU24-F1
#
_cell.length_a   1.000
_cell.length_b   1.000
_cell.length_c   1.000
_cell.angle_alpha   90.00
_cell.angle_beta   90.00
_cell.angle_gamma   90.00
#
_symmetry.space_group_name_H-M   'P 1'
#
loop_
_entity.id
_entity.type
_entity.pdbx_description
1 polymer ?
#
loop_
_entity_poly.entity_id
_entity_poly.type
_entity_poly.pdbx_seq_one_letter_code
_entity_poly.pdbx_strand_id
1 'polypeptide(L)' 'MSDRDKEATPLSDGQAGTPHRDVEDAQNGSMVQDEQDMKRLGNDMERVQTNAELEEEGLVPDPIQE' A
#
# COMPACT_ATOMS: atom_id res chain seq x y z
N MET A 1 32.29 -7.98 -19.93
CA MET A 1 31.41 -7.43 -20.97
C MET A 1 30.91 -8.64 -21.72
N SER A 2 29.64 -9.03 -21.68
CA SER A 2 28.48 -8.20 -21.94
C SER A 2 27.20 -8.95 -21.54
N ASP A 3 26.21 -8.17 -21.11
CA ASP A 3 24.79 -8.41 -21.32
C ASP A 3 24.18 -9.67 -20.70
N ARG A 4 24.06 -9.65 -19.36
CA ARG A 4 22.93 -10.32 -18.71
C ARG A 4 21.87 -9.25 -18.57
N ASP A 5 20.92 -9.27 -19.49
CA ASP A 5 19.77 -8.38 -19.53
C ASP A 5 19.19 -8.22 -18.13
N LYS A 6 19.29 -6.99 -17.62
CA LYS A 6 18.57 -6.57 -16.43
C LYS A 6 17.09 -6.67 -16.79
N GLU A 7 16.45 -7.79 -16.44
CA GLU A 7 15.01 -7.81 -16.29
C GLU A 7 14.66 -6.68 -15.32
N ALA A 8 14.13 -5.60 -15.88
CA ALA A 8 13.58 -4.50 -15.11
C ALA A 8 12.34 -5.06 -14.41
N THR A 9 12.54 -5.62 -13.22
CA THR A 9 11.47 -5.85 -12.25
C THR A 9 10.65 -4.56 -12.15
N PRO A 10 9.32 -4.62 -12.26
CA PRO A 10 8.51 -3.41 -12.17
C PRO A 10 8.77 -2.77 -10.80
N LEU A 11 9.23 -1.51 -10.80
CA LEU A 11 9.35 -0.68 -9.61
C LEU A 11 7.94 -0.33 -9.12
N SER A 12 7.21 -1.28 -8.56
CA SER A 12 5.84 -1.03 -8.11
C SER A 12 5.52 -1.77 -6.82
N ASP A 13 6.19 -1.42 -5.72
CA ASP A 13 5.78 -1.84 -4.37
C ASP A 13 6.11 -0.78 -3.31
N GLY A 14 6.06 0.52 -3.66
CA GLY A 14 5.98 1.54 -2.61
C GLY A 14 4.54 1.68 -2.12
N GLN A 15 4.38 1.90 -0.81
CA GLN A 15 3.08 2.08 -0.19
C GLN A 15 2.39 3.35 -0.75
N ALA A 16 1.07 3.30 -0.95
CA ALA A 16 0.26 4.38 -1.55
C ALA A 16 0.61 4.75 -3.02
N GLY A 17 1.20 3.84 -3.78
CA GLY A 17 1.39 3.99 -5.23
C GLY A 17 2.58 4.89 -5.63
N THR A 18 3.55 5.08 -4.73
CA THR A 18 4.83 5.73 -5.03
C THR A 18 5.96 4.73 -5.25
N PRO A 19 7.07 5.16 -5.88
CA PRO A 19 8.27 4.34 -5.96
C PRO A 19 8.84 4.03 -4.57
N HIS A 20 9.39 2.84 -4.42
CA HIS A 20 10.12 2.44 -3.21
C HIS A 20 11.34 3.35 -2.99
N ARG A 21 11.62 3.74 -1.73
CA ARG A 21 12.84 4.47 -1.33
C ARG A 21 13.88 3.52 -0.75
N ASP A 22 15.14 3.88 -0.78
CA ASP A 22 16.18 3.04 -0.17
C ASP A 22 15.91 2.83 1.33
N VAL A 23 16.33 1.69 1.87
CA VAL A 23 16.02 1.28 3.25
C VAL A 23 16.58 2.30 4.26
N GLU A 24 17.69 2.94 3.92
CA GLU A 24 18.36 3.97 4.69
C GLU A 24 17.52 5.25 4.86
N ASP A 25 16.66 5.56 3.88
CA ASP A 25 15.78 6.72 3.87
C ASP A 25 14.35 6.39 4.36
N ALA A 26 14.02 5.09 4.45
CA ALA A 26 12.71 4.63 4.86
C ALA A 26 12.47 4.88 6.37
N GLN A 27 11.32 5.48 6.69
CA GLN A 27 10.92 5.73 8.07
C GLN A 27 10.11 4.55 8.61
N ASN A 28 10.78 3.64 9.33
CA ASN A 28 10.12 2.54 10.04
C ASN A 28 9.02 3.07 10.97
N GLY A 29 7.83 2.47 10.90
CA GLY A 29 6.65 2.90 11.66
C GLY A 29 5.77 3.91 10.93
N SER A 30 6.15 4.37 9.74
CA SER A 30 5.27 5.09 8.82
C SER A 30 4.84 4.18 7.68
N MET A 31 3.55 4.19 7.34
CA MET A 31 3.03 3.53 6.14
C MET A 31 3.15 4.42 4.89
N VAL A 32 3.63 5.65 5.04
CA VAL A 32 3.71 6.67 3.98
C VAL A 32 5.09 7.32 3.97
N GLN A 33 5.55 7.71 2.77
CA GLN A 33 6.88 8.31 2.61
C GLN A 33 6.85 9.84 2.70
N ASP A 34 5.72 10.46 2.36
CA ASP A 34 5.51 11.91 2.41
C ASP A 34 4.02 12.29 2.58
N GLU A 35 3.73 13.60 2.53
CA GLU A 35 2.38 14.14 2.69
C GLU A 35 1.44 13.80 1.51
N GLN A 36 1.97 13.70 0.29
CA GLN A 36 1.16 13.36 -0.87
C GLN A 36 0.70 11.89 -0.78
N ASP A 37 1.58 11.02 -0.30
CA ASP A 37 1.27 9.61 -0.04
C ASP A 37 0.20 9.47 1.05
N MET A 38 0.28 10.28 2.10
CA MET A 38 -0.74 10.35 3.13
C MET A 38 -2.12 10.70 2.56
N LYS A 39 -2.20 11.70 1.67
CA LYS A 39 -3.45 12.09 1.03
C LYS A 39 -4.00 10.98 0.14
N ARG A 40 -3.14 10.31 -0.64
CA ARG A 40 -3.55 9.20 -1.52
C ARG A 40 -4.09 8.04 -0.70
N LEU A 41 -3.33 7.61 0.30
CA LEU A 41 -3.75 6.54 1.21
C LEU A 41 -5.10 6.85 1.86
N GLY A 42 -5.31 8.09 2.32
CA GLY A 42 -6.60 8.51 2.88
C GLY A 42 -7.76 8.35 1.88
N ASN A 43 -7.61 8.83 0.65
CA ASN A 43 -8.63 8.66 -0.39
C ASN A 43 -8.87 7.19 -0.75
N ASP A 44 -7.84 6.35 -0.69
CA ASP A 44 -7.97 4.92 -0.97
C ASP A 44 -8.69 4.21 0.18
N MET A 45 -8.39 4.57 1.43
CA MET A 45 -9.08 4.05 2.62
C MET A 45 -10.56 4.43 2.67
N GLU A 46 -10.94 5.62 2.21
CA GLU A 46 -12.36 6.04 2.12
C GLU A 46 -13.20 5.15 1.19
N ARG A 47 -12.57 4.43 0.26
CA ARG A 47 -13.26 3.53 -0.68
C ARG A 47 -13.41 2.12 -0.15
N VAL A 48 -12.74 1.78 0.95
CA VAL A 48 -12.78 0.44 1.54
C VAL A 48 -13.91 0.40 2.55
N GLN A 49 -14.86 -0.51 2.35
CA GLN A 49 -15.95 -0.73 3.28
C GLN A 49 -15.43 -1.27 4.61
N THR A 50 -16.02 -0.80 5.70
CA THR A 50 -15.80 -1.32 7.04
C THR A 50 -16.55 -2.63 7.26
N ASN A 51 -16.15 -3.40 8.28
CA ASN A 51 -16.88 -4.62 8.64
C ASN A 51 -18.35 -4.37 8.94
N ALA A 52 -18.69 -3.22 9.55
CA ALA A 52 -20.08 -2.87 9.86
C ALA A 52 -20.91 -2.60 8.59
N GLU A 53 -20.33 -1.92 7.59
CA GLU A 53 -21.00 -1.65 6.30
C GLU A 53 -21.18 -2.95 5.51
N LEU A 54 -20.20 -3.86 5.54
CA LEU A 54 -20.32 -5.19 4.94
C LEU A 54 -21.48 -5.98 5.57
N GLU A 55 -21.62 -5.95 6.89
CA GLU A 55 -22.72 -6.62 7.60
C GLU A 55 -24.09 -6.03 7.23
N GLU A 56 -24.22 -4.70 7.11
CA GLU A 56 -25.45 -4.03 6.68
C GLU A 56 -25.86 -4.44 5.26
N GLU A 57 -24.88 -4.60 4.37
CA GLU A 57 -25.09 -5.06 2.98
C GLU A 57 -25.31 -6.59 2.89
N GLY A 58 -25.23 -7.33 4.00
CA GLY A 58 -25.37 -8.78 4.04
C GLY A 58 -24.16 -9.53 3.49
N LEU A 59 -23.02 -8.86 3.38
CA LEU A 59 -21.72 -9.42 3.01
C LEU A 59 -21.02 -9.99 4.26
N VAL A 60 -20.08 -10.92 4.04
CA VAL A 60 -19.34 -11.56 5.13
C VAL A 60 -18.03 -10.78 5.37
N PRO A 61 -17.81 -10.20 6.56
CA PRO A 61 -16.58 -9.49 6.86
C PRO A 61 -15.40 -10.45 7.06
N ASP A 62 -14.19 -9.91 6.95
CA ASP A 62 -12.98 -10.69 7.17
C ASP A 62 -12.87 -11.20 8.62
N PRO A 63 -12.35 -12.42 8.85
CA PRO A 63 -12.18 -12.96 10.20
C PRO A 63 -11.23 -12.11 11.05
N ILE A 64 -11.63 -11.83 12.29
CA ILE A 64 -10.76 -11.19 13.28
C ILE A 64 -9.62 -12.16 13.66
N GLN A 65 -8.38 -11.69 13.68
CA GLN A 65 -7.22 -12.48 14.11
C GLN A 65 -7.05 -12.38 15.64
N GLU A 66 -6.87 -13.53 16.31
CA GLU A 66 -6.60 -13.64 17.77
C GLU A 66 -5.11 -13.51 18.12
#